data_AF-A0A9E1XSU8-F1
#
_entry.id   AF-A0A9E1XSU8-F1
#
_cell.length_a   1.000
_cell.length_b   1.000
_cell.length_c   1.000
_cell.angle_alpha   90.00
_cell.angle_beta   90.00
_cell.angle_gamma   90.00
#
_symmetry.space_group_name_H-M   'P 1'
#
loop_
_entity.id
_entity.type
_entity.pdbx_description
1 polymer ?
#
loop_
_entity_poly.entity_id
_entity_poly.type
_entity_poly.pdbx_seq_one_letter_code
_entity_poly.pdbx_strand_id
1 'polypeptide(L)'
;LDFHQIGNRRTHDCYAYLTGVFAAEPPVPGINGEPYYDGMEGADPGSDMAALYCRSAMYGSILSGGLGGHIYGAGGWGGGIWSGEVESESKFPIWDALLWQSADQLRHLKTFVFSEIERYQDLIPNPDLLAPNRSGEPGGLTGWAYCAGTADQGLFLLYFEEQCPAAILAGALPGRRYHAQWFDPRLGQWVDSPVPVTADHEGRIALPPFLGDSALSVDDWALELTLCEQP
;
A
#
# COMPACT_ATOMS: atom_id res chain seq x y z
N LEU A 1 4.83 -24.63 7.37
CA LEU A 1 4.66 -23.17 7.55
C LEU A 1 3.17 -22.97 7.74
N ASP A 2 2.77 -22.23 8.78
CA ASP A 2 1.36 -21.99 9.11
C ASP A 2 1.01 -20.53 8.77
N PHE A 3 0.61 -20.29 7.51
CA PHE A 3 0.13 -18.99 7.02
C PHE A 3 -0.93 -19.21 5.92
N HIS A 4 -1.74 -18.20 5.65
CA HIS A 4 -2.64 -18.14 4.51
C HIS A 4 -2.09 -17.24 3.42
N GLN A 5 -2.39 -17.54 2.16
CA GLN A 5 -2.01 -16.69 1.03
C GLN A 5 -3.17 -16.45 0.09
N ILE A 6 -3.18 -15.24 -0.47
CA ILE A 6 -3.89 -14.93 -1.72
C ILE A 6 -2.89 -14.95 -2.88
N GLY A 7 -3.39 -14.97 -4.12
CA GLY A 7 -2.56 -14.93 -5.31
C GLY A 7 -3.37 -15.11 -6.60
N ASN A 8 -2.65 -15.21 -7.72
CA ASN A 8 -3.14 -15.44 -9.10
C ASN A 8 -3.97 -14.28 -9.70
N ARG A 9 -4.61 -13.44 -8.89
CA ARG A 9 -5.24 -12.18 -9.32
C ARG A 9 -4.32 -11.00 -9.06
N ARG A 10 -4.28 -10.04 -10.00
CA ARG A 10 -3.30 -8.96 -10.01
C ARG A 10 -3.86 -7.59 -9.60
N THR A 11 -5.19 -7.44 -9.65
CA THR A 11 -5.90 -6.17 -9.50
C THR A 11 -6.35 -5.92 -8.06
N HIS A 12 -6.61 -4.65 -7.72
CA HIS A 12 -6.83 -4.25 -6.33
C HIS A 12 -8.10 -4.81 -5.66
N ASP A 13 -9.08 -5.32 -6.41
CA ASP A 13 -10.27 -5.96 -5.88
C ASP A 13 -9.92 -7.23 -5.08
N CYS A 14 -8.79 -7.87 -5.38
CA CYS A 14 -8.37 -9.07 -4.69
C CYS A 14 -7.81 -8.79 -3.29
N TYR A 15 -7.37 -7.57 -2.99
CA TYR A 15 -6.73 -7.27 -1.70
C TYR A 15 -7.71 -7.42 -0.52
N ALA A 16 -9.02 -7.24 -0.75
CA ALA A 16 -10.06 -7.48 0.25
C ALA A 16 -10.09 -8.93 0.77
N TYR A 17 -9.58 -9.91 0.01
CA TYR A 17 -9.42 -11.28 0.50
C TYR A 17 -8.41 -11.36 1.66
N LEU A 18 -7.39 -10.48 1.70
CA LEU A 18 -6.46 -10.41 2.83
C LEU A 18 -7.15 -9.92 4.11
N THR A 19 -8.17 -9.06 4.00
CA THR A 19 -8.96 -8.64 5.15
C THR A 19 -9.76 -9.83 5.70
N GLY A 20 -10.30 -10.66 4.81
CA GLY A 20 -10.93 -11.93 5.19
C GLY A 20 -9.97 -12.91 5.85
N VAL A 21 -8.74 -13.02 5.33
CA VAL A 21 -7.67 -13.84 5.95
C VAL A 21 -7.31 -13.32 7.34
N PHE A 22 -7.14 -12.00 7.49
CA PHE A 22 -6.81 -11.36 8.76
C PHE A 22 -7.87 -11.63 9.84
N ALA A 23 -9.16 -11.65 9.45
CA ALA A 23 -10.28 -11.91 10.35
C ALA A 23 -10.62 -13.41 10.54
N ALA A 24 -9.83 -14.33 9.97
CA ALA A 24 -10.11 -15.75 10.06
C ALA A 24 -9.81 -16.31 11.47
N GLU A 25 -10.54 -17.37 11.85
CA GLU A 25 -10.38 -18.07 13.13
C GLU A 25 -10.03 -19.55 12.88
N PRO A 26 -8.91 -20.07 13.41
CA PRO A 26 -7.90 -19.35 14.20
C PRO A 26 -7.08 -18.36 13.36
N PRO A 27 -6.56 -17.27 13.96
CA PRO A 27 -5.77 -16.28 13.25
C PRO A 27 -4.42 -16.87 12.83
N VAL A 28 -4.07 -16.68 11.56
CA VAL A 28 -2.74 -17.01 11.00
C VAL A 28 -2.26 -15.85 10.13
N PRO A 29 -0.93 -15.65 9.98
CA PRO A 29 -0.40 -14.61 9.10
C PRO A 29 -0.94 -14.76 7.67
N GLY A 30 -1.32 -13.63 7.07
CA GLY A 30 -1.71 -13.54 5.66
C GLY A 30 -0.58 -12.96 4.82
N ILE A 31 -0.35 -13.51 3.62
CA ILE A 31 0.57 -12.95 2.62
C ILE A 31 -0.12 -12.78 1.26
N ASN A 32 0.37 -11.85 0.44
CA ASN A 32 0.10 -11.91 -1.00
C ASN A 32 1.27 -12.65 -1.68
N GLY A 33 1.05 -13.93 -1.99
CA GLY A 33 2.09 -14.82 -2.50
C GLY A 33 2.29 -14.71 -4.01
N GLU A 34 1.31 -14.20 -4.72
CA GLU A 34 1.36 -14.04 -6.17
C GLU A 34 0.58 -12.77 -6.58
N PRO A 35 1.11 -11.58 -6.25
CA PRO A 35 0.50 -10.28 -6.57
C PRO A 35 0.65 -9.94 -8.07
N TYR A 36 0.40 -8.67 -8.41
CA TYR A 36 0.89 -8.07 -9.66
C TYR A 36 2.40 -8.32 -9.83
N TYR A 37 2.80 -8.75 -11.02
CA TYR A 37 4.20 -8.81 -11.43
C TYR A 37 4.51 -7.74 -12.46
N ASP A 38 5.67 -7.12 -12.33
CA ASP A 38 6.14 -6.09 -13.26
C ASP A 38 6.06 -6.61 -14.72
N GLY A 39 5.31 -5.89 -15.56
CA GLY A 39 5.05 -6.26 -16.95
C GLY A 39 3.70 -6.96 -17.21
N MET A 40 2.82 -7.04 -16.21
CA MET A 40 1.43 -7.50 -16.36
C MET A 40 0.45 -6.33 -16.54
N GLU A 41 -0.84 -6.67 -16.73
CA GLU A 41 -1.96 -5.72 -16.78
C GLU A 41 -1.76 -4.54 -17.75
N GLY A 42 -1.17 -4.82 -18.90
CA GLY A 42 -0.95 -3.83 -19.96
C GLY A 42 0.21 -2.87 -19.71
N ALA A 43 0.98 -3.04 -18.64
CA ALA A 43 2.18 -2.25 -18.40
C ALA A 43 3.40 -2.82 -19.13
N ASP A 44 4.20 -1.93 -19.70
CA ASP A 44 5.48 -2.29 -20.28
C ASP A 44 6.44 -2.72 -19.16
N PRO A 45 7.12 -3.87 -19.29
CA PRO A 45 8.04 -4.33 -18.24
C PRO A 45 9.18 -3.34 -17.96
N GLY A 46 9.47 -3.11 -16.69
CA GLY A 46 10.46 -2.14 -16.20
C GLY A 46 10.03 -0.67 -16.28
N SER A 47 8.83 -0.38 -16.77
CA SER A 47 8.30 0.98 -16.89
C SER A 47 7.86 1.59 -15.56
N ASP A 48 7.64 2.91 -15.55
CA ASP A 48 7.10 3.63 -14.39
C ASP A 48 5.70 3.12 -14.01
N MET A 49 4.88 2.76 -15.00
CA MET A 49 3.54 2.21 -14.78
C MET A 49 3.61 0.81 -14.15
N ALA A 50 4.50 -0.05 -14.62
CA ALA A 50 4.70 -1.36 -14.00
C ALA A 50 5.19 -1.23 -12.55
N ALA A 51 6.07 -0.27 -12.29
CA ALA A 51 6.54 0.03 -10.95
C ALA A 51 5.44 0.57 -10.03
N LEU A 52 4.59 1.48 -10.54
CA LEU A 52 3.39 1.94 -9.84
C LEU A 52 2.46 0.78 -9.47
N TYR A 53 2.21 -0.14 -10.39
CA TYR A 53 1.35 -1.30 -10.16
C TYR A 53 1.94 -2.27 -9.12
N CYS A 54 3.26 -2.47 -9.11
CA CYS A 54 3.94 -3.20 -8.04
C CYS A 54 3.75 -2.52 -6.67
N ARG A 55 3.86 -1.18 -6.59
CA ARG A 55 3.63 -0.44 -5.34
C ARG A 55 2.17 -0.54 -4.89
N SER A 56 1.20 -0.34 -5.78
CA SER A 56 -0.23 -0.53 -5.49
C SER A 56 -0.47 -1.92 -4.88
N ALA A 57 0.04 -2.96 -5.53
CA ALA A 57 -0.13 -4.32 -5.05
C ALA A 57 0.51 -4.57 -3.69
N MET A 58 1.70 -4.03 -3.45
CA MET A 58 2.40 -4.22 -2.19
C MET A 58 1.73 -3.44 -1.05
N TYR A 59 1.59 -2.12 -1.16
CA TYR A 59 1.02 -1.28 -0.10
C TYR A 59 -0.45 -1.63 0.15
N GLY A 60 -1.23 -1.82 -0.91
CA GLY A 60 -2.63 -2.25 -0.82
C GLY A 60 -2.79 -3.59 -0.13
N SER A 61 -1.93 -4.58 -0.44
CA SER A 61 -1.97 -5.89 0.23
C SER A 61 -1.66 -5.80 1.72
N ILE A 62 -0.58 -5.10 2.09
CA ILE A 62 -0.15 -4.99 3.48
C ILE A 62 -1.22 -4.29 4.32
N LEU A 63 -1.71 -3.14 3.85
CA LEU A 63 -2.75 -2.38 4.54
C LEU A 63 -4.15 -3.03 4.48
N SER A 64 -4.33 -4.07 3.68
CA SER A 64 -5.54 -4.91 3.68
C SER A 64 -5.43 -6.12 4.62
N GLY A 65 -4.31 -6.30 5.33
CA GLY A 65 -4.13 -7.39 6.29
C GLY A 65 -3.04 -8.40 5.93
N GLY A 66 -2.32 -8.19 4.83
CA GLY A 66 -1.18 -9.02 4.40
C GLY A 66 0.09 -8.84 5.24
N LEU A 67 -0.04 -8.65 6.56
CA LEU A 67 1.08 -8.29 7.45
C LEU A 67 2.17 -9.38 7.55
N GLY A 68 1.88 -10.60 7.10
CA GLY A 68 2.86 -11.68 7.00
C GLY A 68 3.86 -11.48 5.85
N GLY A 69 3.56 -10.63 4.87
CA GLY A 69 4.47 -10.28 3.79
C GLY A 69 3.84 -10.24 2.39
N HIS A 70 4.71 -9.93 1.42
CA HIS A 70 4.39 -9.78 0.00
C HIS A 70 5.53 -10.36 -0.84
N ILE A 71 5.20 -11.10 -1.89
CA ILE A 71 6.19 -11.69 -2.80
C ILE A 71 6.28 -10.85 -4.07
N TYR A 72 7.44 -10.22 -4.29
CA TYR A 72 7.72 -9.52 -5.54
C TYR A 72 7.93 -10.51 -6.70
N GLY A 73 7.46 -10.14 -7.89
CA GLY A 73 7.81 -10.81 -9.14
C GLY A 73 7.85 -9.82 -10.30
N ALA A 74 8.60 -10.20 -11.34
CA ALA A 74 8.81 -9.39 -12.53
C ALA A 74 9.06 -10.29 -13.74
N GLY A 75 8.70 -9.78 -14.92
CA GLY A 75 8.79 -10.51 -16.18
C GLY A 75 7.46 -10.68 -16.93
N GLY A 76 6.37 -10.19 -16.32
CA GLY A 76 5.03 -10.36 -16.84
C GLY A 76 4.66 -11.81 -17.13
N TRP A 77 3.91 -12.02 -18.21
CA TRP A 77 3.62 -13.36 -18.75
C TRP A 77 4.76 -13.94 -19.59
N GLY A 78 5.80 -13.15 -19.85
CA GLY A 78 6.91 -13.49 -20.73
C GLY A 78 8.06 -14.21 -20.03
N GLY A 79 7.94 -14.47 -18.72
CA GLY A 79 9.01 -15.04 -17.93
C GLY A 79 9.95 -13.99 -17.32
N GLY A 80 10.79 -14.39 -16.38
CA GLY A 80 11.68 -13.48 -15.65
C GLY A 80 12.04 -14.01 -14.26
N ILE A 81 11.83 -13.21 -13.22
CA ILE A 81 12.11 -13.63 -11.83
C ILE A 81 11.23 -14.83 -11.43
N TRP A 82 9.98 -14.86 -11.90
CA TRP A 82 9.04 -15.94 -11.59
C TRP A 82 9.48 -17.30 -12.12
N SER A 83 9.88 -17.36 -13.39
CA SER A 83 10.31 -18.61 -14.05
C SER A 83 11.79 -18.91 -13.89
N GLY A 84 12.60 -17.89 -13.53
CA GLY A 84 14.04 -18.03 -13.33
C GLY A 84 14.81 -18.22 -14.63
N GLU A 85 14.33 -17.66 -15.74
CA GLU A 85 14.92 -17.85 -17.06
C GLU A 85 16.34 -17.28 -17.17
N VAL A 86 17.22 -18.08 -17.78
CA VAL A 86 18.65 -17.78 -17.97
C VAL A 86 19.10 -18.00 -19.41
N GLU A 87 18.19 -18.42 -20.28
CA GLU A 87 18.43 -18.68 -21.68
C GLU A 87 18.56 -17.38 -22.47
N SER A 88 19.43 -17.37 -23.49
CA SER A 88 19.64 -16.20 -24.35
C SER A 88 18.41 -15.79 -25.15
N GLU A 89 17.48 -16.72 -25.34
CA GLU A 89 16.22 -16.56 -26.04
C GLU A 89 15.12 -15.97 -25.16
N SER A 90 15.32 -15.94 -23.83
CA SER A 90 14.37 -15.29 -22.93
C SER A 90 14.27 -13.81 -23.28
N LYS A 91 13.03 -13.32 -23.34
CA LYS A 91 12.76 -11.90 -23.57
C LYS A 91 13.21 -11.05 -22.38
N PHE A 92 13.15 -11.63 -21.18
CA PHE A 92 13.44 -10.97 -19.91
C PHE A 92 14.21 -11.93 -19.00
N PRO A 93 15.51 -12.18 -19.24
CA PRO A 93 16.29 -13.05 -18.37
C PRO A 93 16.33 -12.50 -16.94
N ILE A 94 16.44 -13.39 -15.94
CA ILE A 94 16.28 -13.03 -14.53
C ILE A 94 17.18 -11.88 -14.06
N TRP A 95 18.43 -11.81 -14.55
CA TRP A 95 19.36 -10.75 -14.17
C TRP A 95 18.97 -9.36 -14.69
N ASP A 96 18.23 -9.28 -15.79
CA ASP A 96 17.72 -7.99 -16.30
C ASP A 96 16.50 -7.55 -15.48
N ALA A 97 15.57 -8.48 -15.21
CA ALA A 97 14.37 -8.20 -14.43
C ALA A 97 14.68 -7.80 -12.97
N LEU A 98 15.77 -8.31 -12.39
CA LEU A 98 16.26 -7.89 -11.07
C LEU A 98 16.73 -6.43 -11.00
N LEU A 99 17.06 -5.82 -12.14
CA LEU A 99 17.53 -4.43 -12.22
C LEU A 99 16.39 -3.43 -12.47
N TRP A 100 15.16 -3.90 -12.67
CA TRP A 100 14.02 -3.01 -12.87
C TRP A 100 13.71 -2.22 -11.60
N GLN A 101 13.26 -0.99 -11.79
CA GLN A 101 13.07 -0.02 -10.71
C GLN A 101 12.07 -0.50 -9.64
N SER A 102 11.08 -1.31 -10.03
CA SER A 102 10.10 -1.87 -9.11
C SER A 102 10.76 -2.71 -8.02
N ALA A 103 11.80 -3.49 -8.37
CA ALA A 103 12.57 -4.28 -7.41
C ALA A 103 13.20 -3.41 -6.30
N ASP A 104 13.77 -2.26 -6.66
CA ASP A 104 14.36 -1.33 -5.69
C ASP A 104 13.28 -0.63 -4.87
N GLN A 105 12.19 -0.20 -5.49
CA GLN A 105 11.14 0.57 -4.82
C GLN A 105 10.41 -0.23 -3.74
N LEU A 106 10.19 -1.54 -3.93
CA LEU A 106 9.46 -2.33 -2.95
C LEU A 106 10.15 -2.43 -1.57
N ARG A 107 11.46 -2.22 -1.50
CA ARG A 107 12.17 -2.20 -0.21
C ARG A 107 11.71 -1.05 0.70
N HIS A 108 11.16 0.01 0.11
CA HIS A 108 10.75 1.23 0.82
C HIS A 108 9.53 1.01 1.71
N LEU A 109 8.73 -0.03 1.46
CA LEU A 109 7.64 -0.44 2.34
C LEU A 109 8.13 -0.59 3.78
N LYS A 110 9.29 -1.23 3.97
CA LYS A 110 9.84 -1.46 5.30
C LYS A 110 10.06 -0.15 6.06
N THR A 111 10.56 0.89 5.39
CA THR A 111 10.73 2.21 6.02
C THR A 111 9.40 2.80 6.46
N PHE A 112 8.35 2.62 5.65
CA PHE A 112 7.02 3.13 5.96
C PHE A 112 6.32 2.34 7.07
N VAL A 113 6.17 1.02 6.92
CA VAL A 113 5.35 0.22 7.87
C VAL A 113 6.04 -0.05 9.21
N PHE A 114 7.37 0.08 9.26
CA PHE A 114 8.15 -0.02 10.50
C PHE A 114 8.58 1.36 11.03
N SER A 115 7.92 2.45 10.62
CA SER A 115 8.10 3.76 11.23
C SER A 115 7.90 3.72 12.74
N GLU A 116 6.86 2.99 13.16
CA GLU A 116 6.47 2.70 14.53
C GLU A 116 6.65 1.19 14.79
N ILE A 117 7.89 0.70 14.74
CA ILE A 117 8.26 -0.73 14.72
C ILE A 117 7.40 -1.63 15.63
N GLU A 118 7.21 -1.22 16.89
CA GLU A 118 6.47 -2.01 17.88
C GLU A 118 4.97 -2.12 17.57
N ARG A 119 4.42 -1.12 16.86
CA ARG A 119 2.98 -1.00 16.54
C ARG A 119 2.59 -1.67 15.23
N TYR A 120 3.54 -2.09 14.40
CA TYR A 120 3.27 -2.77 13.12
C TYR A 120 2.38 -4.02 13.32
N GLN A 121 2.64 -4.77 14.39
CA GLN A 121 1.89 -6.01 14.69
C GLN A 121 0.47 -5.75 15.21
N ASP A 122 0.19 -4.51 15.63
CA ASP A 122 -1.11 -4.08 16.16
C ASP A 122 -2.01 -3.44 15.09
N LEU A 123 -1.54 -3.36 13.84
CA LEU A 123 -2.30 -2.81 12.73
C LEU A 123 -3.50 -3.69 12.40
N ILE A 124 -4.68 -3.06 12.35
CA ILE A 124 -5.93 -3.69 11.96
C ILE A 124 -6.38 -3.04 10.64
N PRO A 125 -6.49 -3.80 9.54
CA PRO A 125 -6.94 -3.28 8.26
C PRO A 125 -8.41 -2.84 8.36
N ASN A 126 -8.69 -1.61 7.95
CA ASN A 126 -10.05 -1.08 7.88
C ASN A 126 -10.16 0.01 6.80
N PRO A 127 -10.32 -0.37 5.52
CA PRO A 127 -10.40 0.61 4.43
C PRO A 127 -11.65 1.49 4.54
N ASP A 128 -12.69 1.08 5.26
CA ASP A 128 -13.94 1.84 5.41
C ASP A 128 -13.79 3.05 6.36
N LEU A 129 -12.64 3.20 7.03
CA LEU A 129 -12.29 4.45 7.70
C LEU A 129 -12.00 5.57 6.71
N LEU A 130 -11.77 5.28 5.43
CA LEU A 130 -11.54 6.28 4.40
C LEU A 130 -12.76 6.46 3.50
N ALA A 131 -13.11 7.72 3.26
CA ALA A 131 -14.17 8.09 2.34
C ALA A 131 -13.71 9.21 1.38
N PRO A 132 -13.70 8.98 0.06
CA PRO A 132 -13.89 7.68 -0.61
C PRO A 132 -12.64 6.79 -0.50
N ASN A 133 -12.83 5.46 -0.56
CA ASN A 133 -11.73 4.47 -0.59
C ASN A 133 -11.67 3.64 -1.89
N ARG A 134 -12.70 3.70 -2.75
CA ARG A 134 -12.79 2.97 -4.01
C ARG A 134 -13.32 3.87 -5.13
N SER A 135 -12.46 4.72 -5.66
CA SER A 135 -12.84 5.70 -6.71
C SER A 135 -12.52 5.22 -8.12
N GLY A 136 -11.61 4.25 -8.26
CA GLY A 136 -11.27 3.58 -9.52
C GLY A 136 -12.07 2.31 -9.78
N GLU A 137 -11.95 1.77 -10.99
CA GLU A 137 -12.62 0.54 -11.44
C GLU A 137 -12.07 -0.69 -10.70
N PRO A 138 -12.91 -1.60 -10.17
CA PRO A 138 -12.44 -2.74 -9.35
C PRO A 138 -11.40 -3.65 -10.01
N GLY A 139 -11.38 -3.76 -11.34
CA GLY A 139 -10.37 -4.52 -12.07
C GLY A 139 -9.09 -3.74 -12.37
N GLY A 140 -8.80 -2.67 -11.62
CA GLY A 140 -7.68 -1.77 -11.83
C GLY A 140 -6.58 -1.89 -10.78
N LEU A 141 -5.65 -0.95 -10.84
CA LEU A 141 -4.57 -0.73 -9.85
C LEU A 141 -4.40 0.77 -9.52
N THR A 142 -5.40 1.58 -9.85
CA THR A 142 -5.43 3.03 -9.59
C THR A 142 -6.78 3.45 -8.98
N GLY A 143 -6.76 4.52 -8.19
CA GLY A 143 -7.95 5.16 -7.64
C GLY A 143 -8.51 4.52 -6.36
N TRP A 144 -7.84 3.54 -5.75
CA TRP A 144 -8.22 2.98 -4.45
C TRP A 144 -7.30 3.47 -3.33
N ALA A 145 -7.88 3.63 -2.14
CA ALA A 145 -7.17 4.03 -0.93
C ALA A 145 -7.38 2.99 0.17
N TYR A 146 -6.34 2.79 0.97
CA TYR A 146 -6.27 1.75 2.00
C TYR A 146 -5.91 2.36 3.34
N CYS A 147 -6.42 1.75 4.42
CA CYS A 147 -6.14 2.18 5.77
C CYS A 147 -5.98 0.96 6.68
N ALA A 148 -4.95 1.00 7.51
CA ALA A 148 -4.84 0.16 8.70
C ALA A 148 -4.52 1.06 9.89
N GLY A 149 -5.11 0.77 11.05
CA GLY A 149 -4.88 1.54 12.26
C GLY A 149 -4.79 0.64 13.48
N THR A 150 -4.24 1.17 14.56
CA THR A 150 -4.14 0.45 15.84
C THR A 150 -5.44 0.59 16.64
N ALA A 151 -5.73 -0.38 17.51
CA ALA A 151 -6.98 -0.41 18.29
C ALA A 151 -7.16 0.80 19.22
N ASP A 152 -6.08 1.41 19.69
CA ASP A 152 -6.06 2.62 20.50
C ASP A 152 -6.25 3.92 19.69
N GLN A 153 -6.37 3.81 18.36
CA GLN A 153 -6.53 4.93 17.43
C GLN A 153 -5.36 5.93 17.49
N GLY A 154 -4.19 5.46 17.95
CA GLY A 154 -2.99 6.27 18.11
C GLY A 154 -2.09 6.30 16.87
N LEU A 155 -2.31 5.38 15.93
CA LEU A 155 -1.58 5.27 14.66
C LEU A 155 -2.55 4.87 13.55
N PHE A 156 -2.45 5.54 12.41
CA PHE A 156 -3.06 5.13 11.15
C PHE A 156 -2.01 5.16 10.05
N LEU A 157 -1.91 4.08 9.28
CA LEU A 157 -1.16 4.01 8.04
C LEU A 157 -2.13 3.96 6.87
N LEU A 158 -1.90 4.82 5.89
CA LEU A 158 -2.74 4.96 4.72
C LEU A 158 -1.88 4.86 3.46
N TYR A 159 -2.49 4.38 2.37
CA TYR A 159 -1.91 4.43 1.04
C TYR A 159 -2.98 4.84 0.04
N PHE A 160 -2.63 5.76 -0.84
CA PHE A 160 -3.45 6.28 -1.92
C PHE A 160 -2.78 5.90 -3.22
N GLU A 161 -3.48 5.14 -4.06
CA GLU A 161 -3.03 4.92 -5.43
C GLU A 161 -3.04 6.24 -6.23
N GLU A 162 -2.37 6.23 -7.38
CA GLU A 162 -2.57 7.25 -8.39
C GLU A 162 -4.08 7.42 -8.67
N GLN A 163 -4.53 8.63 -8.99
CA GLN A 163 -5.92 8.97 -9.32
C GLN A 163 -6.91 8.90 -8.14
N CYS A 164 -6.45 8.73 -6.91
CA CYS A 164 -7.31 8.93 -5.74
C CYS A 164 -7.74 10.40 -5.59
N PRO A 165 -9.02 10.69 -5.30
CA PRO A 165 -9.43 12.01 -4.82
C PRO A 165 -9.02 12.20 -3.36
N ALA A 166 -9.10 13.44 -2.87
CA ALA A 166 -8.92 13.72 -1.45
C ALA A 166 -9.94 12.93 -0.60
N ALA A 167 -9.49 12.38 0.53
CA ALA A 167 -10.31 11.55 1.40
C ALA A 167 -10.41 12.13 2.82
N ILE A 168 -11.45 11.71 3.51
CA ILE A 168 -11.65 11.95 4.94
C ILE A 168 -11.37 10.64 5.67
N LEU A 169 -10.55 10.69 6.71
CA LEU A 169 -10.41 9.60 7.66
C LEU A 169 -11.47 9.76 8.76
N ALA A 170 -12.20 8.69 9.07
CA ALA A 170 -13.07 8.58 10.23
C ALA A 170 -12.43 7.69 11.32
N GLY A 171 -13.01 7.70 12.51
CA GLY A 171 -12.58 6.80 13.59
C GLY A 171 -11.31 7.25 14.31
N ALA A 172 -10.88 8.50 14.16
CA ALA A 172 -9.89 9.11 15.03
C ALA A 172 -10.51 9.48 16.39
N LEU A 173 -9.68 9.74 17.41
CA LEU A 173 -10.15 10.20 18.71
C LEU A 173 -10.74 11.63 18.58
N PRO A 174 -12.02 11.86 18.94
CA PRO A 174 -12.66 13.16 18.76
C PRO A 174 -11.91 14.32 19.44
N GLY A 175 -11.73 15.43 18.72
CA GLY A 175 -11.05 16.62 19.22
C GLY A 175 -9.55 16.47 19.47
N ARG A 176 -8.95 15.32 19.17
CA ARG A 176 -7.52 15.09 19.34
C ARG A 176 -6.72 15.52 18.10
N ARG A 177 -5.47 15.89 18.35
CA ARG A 177 -4.52 16.30 17.32
C ARG A 177 -3.63 15.13 16.92
N TYR A 178 -3.35 15.04 15.63
CA TYR A 178 -2.46 14.06 15.03
C TYR A 178 -1.40 14.79 14.21
N HIS A 179 -0.22 14.17 14.07
CA HIS A 179 0.78 14.52 13.08
C HIS A 179 0.53 13.70 11.82
N ALA A 180 0.29 14.37 10.70
CA ALA A 180 0.14 13.78 9.39
C ALA A 180 1.45 13.93 8.60
N GLN A 181 2.08 12.83 8.19
CA GLN A 181 3.32 12.88 7.41
C GLN A 181 3.23 12.03 6.15
N TRP A 182 3.37 12.70 5.01
CA TRP A 182 3.42 12.03 3.71
C TRP A 182 4.73 11.28 3.53
N PHE A 183 4.67 10.17 2.81
CA PHE A 183 5.80 9.32 2.44
C PHE A 183 5.73 9.02 0.94
N ASP A 184 6.85 9.23 0.26
CA ASP A 184 7.02 8.92 -1.15
C ASP A 184 7.43 7.44 -1.32
N PRO A 185 6.55 6.55 -1.82
CA PRO A 185 6.85 5.14 -1.97
C PRO A 185 7.81 4.85 -3.13
N ARG A 186 8.07 5.81 -4.02
CA ARG A 186 9.01 5.69 -5.14
C ARG A 186 10.45 5.95 -4.70
N LEU A 187 10.63 6.85 -3.74
CA LEU A 187 11.94 7.28 -3.26
C LEU A 187 12.29 6.72 -1.88
N GLY A 188 11.28 6.25 -1.15
CA GLY A 188 11.41 5.78 0.23
C GLY A 188 11.67 6.89 1.22
N GLN A 189 11.16 8.08 0.95
CA GLN A 189 11.45 9.30 1.71
C GLN A 189 10.19 9.88 2.32
N TRP A 190 10.29 10.31 3.58
CA TRP A 190 9.28 11.13 4.21
C TRP A 190 9.33 12.54 3.61
N VAL A 191 8.15 13.11 3.36
CA VAL A 191 8.01 14.52 2.99
C VAL A 191 8.32 15.37 4.22
N ASP A 192 8.99 16.50 3.98
CA ASP A 192 9.47 17.39 5.03
C ASP A 192 8.35 17.83 5.99
N SER A 193 8.63 17.70 7.28
CA SER A 193 7.83 18.15 8.44
C SER A 193 6.38 17.62 8.51
N PRO A 194 6.02 16.85 9.55
CA PRO A 194 4.64 16.46 9.78
C PRO A 194 3.70 17.66 9.90
N VAL A 195 2.56 17.58 9.22
CA VAL A 195 1.50 18.60 9.26
C VAL A 195 0.54 18.26 10.40
N PRO A 196 0.27 19.19 11.32
CA PRO A 196 -0.72 18.94 12.35
C PRO A 196 -2.15 18.96 11.79
N VAL A 197 -2.92 17.93 12.12
CA VAL A 197 -4.35 17.84 11.81
C VAL A 197 -5.14 17.57 13.09
N THR A 198 -6.40 17.99 13.13
CA THR A 198 -7.26 17.80 14.30
C THR A 198 -8.51 17.07 13.89
N ALA A 199 -8.84 16.00 14.61
CA ALA A 199 -10.09 15.31 14.45
C ALA A 199 -11.24 16.19 14.94
N ASP A 200 -12.32 16.26 14.18
CA ASP A 200 -13.53 16.96 14.60
C ASP A 200 -14.24 16.24 15.76
N HIS A 201 -15.39 16.77 16.17
CA HIS A 201 -16.22 16.20 17.24
C HIS A 201 -16.80 14.81 16.93
N GLU A 202 -16.79 14.38 15.66
CA GLU A 202 -17.22 13.05 15.20
C GLU A 202 -16.01 12.11 14.99
N GLY A 203 -14.79 12.57 15.29
CA GLY A 203 -13.57 11.78 15.06
C GLY A 203 -13.16 11.72 13.58
N ARG A 204 -13.56 12.71 12.77
CA ARG A 204 -13.16 12.80 11.37
C ARG A 204 -12.00 13.76 11.16
N ILE A 205 -11.09 13.39 10.26
CA ILE A 205 -9.94 14.19 9.85
C ILE A 205 -10.05 14.39 8.34
N ALA A 206 -10.21 15.65 7.90
CA ALA A 206 -9.90 16.01 6.52
C ALA A 206 -8.38 15.90 6.34
N LEU A 207 -7.95 14.97 5.48
CA LEU A 207 -6.53 14.71 5.29
C LEU A 207 -5.87 15.91 4.59
N PRO A 208 -4.55 16.14 4.82
CA PRO A 208 -3.81 17.14 4.06
C PRO A 208 -3.98 16.91 2.55
N PRO A 209 -3.88 17.94 1.71
CA PRO A 209 -3.90 17.75 0.27
C PRO A 209 -2.72 16.88 -0.17
N PHE A 210 -2.90 16.17 -1.29
CA PHE A 210 -1.79 15.55 -1.99
C PHE A 210 -0.75 16.59 -2.40
N LEU A 211 0.48 16.17 -2.62
CA LEU A 211 1.51 17.04 -3.17
C LEU A 211 1.22 17.30 -4.65
N GLY A 212 1.02 18.58 -4.99
CA GLY A 212 0.70 19.05 -6.35
C GLY A 212 -0.67 19.75 -6.43
N ASP A 213 -0.87 20.51 -7.51
CA ASP A 213 -2.07 21.31 -7.72
C ASP A 213 -3.10 20.57 -8.60
N SER A 214 -3.61 19.43 -8.11
CA SER A 214 -4.59 18.61 -8.82
C SER A 214 -5.73 18.16 -7.91
N ALA A 215 -6.93 17.96 -8.49
CA ALA A 215 -8.09 17.45 -7.78
C ALA A 215 -7.97 15.95 -7.45
N LEU A 216 -7.20 15.22 -8.26
CA LEU A 216 -6.84 13.83 -8.04
C LEU A 216 -5.34 13.73 -7.80
N SER A 217 -4.91 12.73 -7.05
CA SER A 217 -3.50 12.43 -6.89
C SER A 217 -2.88 12.10 -8.25
N VAL A 218 -1.82 12.82 -8.60
CA VAL A 218 -1.05 12.59 -9.85
C VAL A 218 -0.11 11.39 -9.70
N ASP A 219 0.25 11.06 -8.46
CA ASP A 219 1.15 9.96 -8.10
C ASP A 219 0.53 9.13 -6.97
N ASP A 220 1.13 8.00 -6.61
CA ASP A 220 0.78 7.28 -5.39
C ASP A 220 1.51 7.83 -4.16
N TRP A 221 0.82 7.83 -3.02
CA TRP A 221 1.35 8.37 -1.77
C TRP A 221 0.97 7.50 -0.59
N ALA A 222 1.90 7.32 0.34
CA ALA A 222 1.61 6.76 1.65
C ALA A 222 1.52 7.89 2.69
N LEU A 223 0.68 7.73 3.71
CA LEU A 223 0.48 8.72 4.76
C LEU A 223 0.47 8.02 6.12
N GLU A 224 1.20 8.59 7.07
CA GLU A 224 1.10 8.23 8.48
C GLU A 224 0.35 9.31 9.25
N LEU A 225 -0.57 8.89 10.13
CA LEU A 225 -1.12 9.74 11.19
C LEU A 225 -0.75 9.20 12.57
N THR A 226 -0.03 9.98 13.36
CA THR A 226 0.37 9.61 14.72
C THR A 226 -0.22 10.59 15.73
N LEU A 227 -0.87 10.07 16.78
CA LEU A 227 -1.52 10.88 17.81
C LEU A 227 -0.49 11.76 18.51
N CYS A 228 -0.74 13.06 18.60
CA CYS A 228 0.10 13.95 19.40
C CYS A 228 -0.05 13.61 20.89
N GLU A 229 1.08 13.50 21.59
CA GLU A 229 1.08 13.48 23.05
C GLU A 229 0.36 14.73 23.58
N GLN A 230 -0.40 14.57 24.67
CA GLN A 230 -0.97 15.74 25.33
C GLN A 230 0.16 16.54 25.97
N PRO A 231 0.18 17.88 25.83
CA PRO A 231 1.12 18.72 26.56
C PRO A 231 0.95 18.61 28.08
#